data_AF-A0A6G0V6W2-F1
#
_entry.id   AF-A0A6G0V6W2-F1
#
_cell.length_a   1.000
_cell.length_b   1.000
_cell.length_c   1.000
_cell.angle_alpha   90.00
_cell.angle_beta   90.00
_cell.angle_gamma   90.00
#
_symmetry.space_group_name_H-M   'P 1'
#
loop_
_entity.id
_entity.type
_entity.pdbx_description
1 polymer ?
#
loop_
_entity_poly.entity_id
_entity_poly.type
_entity_poly.pdbx_seq_one_letter_code
_entity_poly.pdbx_strand_id
1 'polypeptide(L)'
;MSTGTVSQAVHQEALDELCHLKAELENAKKEKDQMAGELEVLRALKGDPRLSETNYDASLISQFSRMELRPSTTIPNPVVRITNTLTDAERAAYQARIDELERKLNAEQVDNQKRNKMISGLQKMLNIDSTYIEAENDEGDCREVWLKRLHADLKAIDRNWHQYSPNLVKALRDFIDGSGFDNPSIAVEMLAAEREELGKELDALRAFDTGSFNAPTKDISLSFHPDASVAINVLANQSYAPAELDMFKSGFIMYRNVCSKMFEKLKMTADFLQILLEILETSTDDSVKQLVEKIRALQMALNSSIDEASILLENAARVEESINTALEESMRPSLAPFNGKEASFALEERVKVVVDDAKIKELEARIEELQSIETAEKQRINELQLELESAKDLVDSGNEAKEHVSLIEKQLSDAKGRIAELENQLTEANEALNHTYEKLKNAEQRLGELAKAEKENLSMKKALNAAAPAIIEEVEKIHDVLSSASEDFKKIQKIEAALKRVAAEKARKRSEK
;
A
#
# COMPACT_ATOMS: atom_id res chain seq x y z
N MET A 1 32.09 26.19 24.91
CA MET A 1 31.41 26.71 23.71
C MET A 1 32.28 26.38 22.49
N SER A 2 31.70 25.91 21.38
CA SER A 2 32.35 25.47 20.11
C SER A 2 32.38 23.96 19.77
N THR A 3 31.47 23.13 20.29
CA THR A 3 31.25 21.76 19.76
C THR A 3 29.94 21.58 18.98
N GLY A 4 29.00 22.52 19.08
CA GLY A 4 27.70 22.44 18.39
C GLY A 4 27.74 22.83 16.91
N THR A 5 28.64 23.72 16.50
CA THR A 5 28.70 24.23 15.12
C THR A 5 29.35 23.26 14.14
N VAL A 6 30.25 22.38 14.62
CA VAL A 6 30.90 21.37 13.77
C VAL A 6 29.93 20.26 13.35
N SER A 7 28.97 19.90 14.22
CA SER A 7 27.99 18.85 13.93
C SER A 7 26.94 19.30 12.89
N GLN A 8 26.50 20.56 12.93
CA GLN A 8 25.58 21.09 11.92
C GLN A 8 26.21 21.21 10.52
N ALA A 9 27.48 21.62 10.44
CA ALA A 9 28.19 21.71 9.16
C ALA A 9 28.36 20.34 8.50
N VAL A 10 28.73 19.31 9.27
CA VAL A 10 28.87 17.93 8.76
C VAL A 10 27.53 17.34 8.33
N HIS A 11 26.44 17.64 9.03
CA HIS A 11 25.10 17.21 8.62
C HIS A 11 24.61 17.90 7.35
N GLN A 12 24.91 19.19 7.18
CA GLN A 12 24.54 19.92 5.97
C GLN A 12 25.33 19.44 4.75
N GLU A 13 26.63 19.19 4.90
CA GLU A 13 27.48 18.65 3.83
C GLU A 13 27.02 17.25 3.38
N ALA A 14 26.63 16.39 4.33
CA ALA A 14 26.06 15.08 4.02
C ALA A 14 24.68 15.15 3.31
N LEU A 15 23.86 16.16 3.64
CA LEU A 15 22.58 16.41 2.98
C LEU A 15 22.77 16.92 1.54
N ASP A 16 23.74 17.80 1.34
CA ASP A 16 24.06 18.35 0.02
C ASP A 16 24.65 17.25 -0.90
N GLU A 17 25.51 16.38 -0.37
CA GLU A 17 26.02 15.19 -1.09
C GLU A 17 24.89 14.21 -1.45
N LEU A 18 23.95 13.96 -0.54
CA LEU A 18 22.78 13.11 -0.84
C LEU A 18 21.88 13.71 -1.93
N CYS A 19 21.68 15.03 -1.93
CA CYS A 19 20.92 15.72 -2.96
C CYS A 19 21.62 15.61 -4.34
N HIS A 20 22.95 15.78 -4.36
CA HIS A 20 23.75 15.61 -5.58
C HIS A 20 23.69 14.16 -6.11
N LEU A 21 23.87 13.16 -5.26
CA LEU A 21 23.81 11.75 -5.66
C LEU A 21 22.42 11.35 -6.15
N LYS A 22 21.35 11.92 -5.57
CA LYS A 22 19.98 11.70 -6.03
C LYS A 22 19.75 12.28 -7.43
N ALA A 23 20.30 13.46 -7.72
CA ALA A 23 20.21 14.08 -9.04
C ALA A 23 20.98 13.28 -10.11
N GLU A 24 22.17 12.78 -9.77
CA GLU A 24 22.94 11.89 -10.67
C GLU A 24 22.22 10.57 -10.95
N LEU A 25 21.57 9.99 -9.94
CA LEU A 25 20.78 8.77 -10.11
C LEU A 25 19.59 8.98 -11.05
N GLU A 26 18.90 10.11 -10.95
CA GLU A 26 17.79 10.44 -11.87
C GLU A 26 18.28 10.70 -13.31
N ASN A 27 19.44 11.32 -13.49
CA ASN A 27 20.03 11.45 -14.83
C ASN A 27 20.44 10.09 -15.41
N ALA A 28 21.06 9.22 -14.61
CA ALA A 28 21.42 7.87 -15.03
C ALA A 28 20.21 7.01 -15.39
N LYS A 29 19.07 7.18 -14.71
CA LYS A 29 17.81 6.53 -15.09
C LYS A 29 17.31 7.01 -16.46
N LYS A 30 17.34 8.32 -16.72
CA LYS A 30 16.96 8.88 -18.03
C LYS A 30 17.84 8.36 -19.15
N GLU A 31 19.16 8.29 -18.93
CA GLU A 31 20.11 7.74 -19.92
C GLU A 31 19.87 6.25 -20.16
N LYS A 32 19.57 5.48 -19.09
CA LYS A 32 19.17 4.07 -19.20
C LYS A 32 17.90 3.90 -20.03
N ASP A 33 16.87 4.70 -19.78
CA ASP A 33 15.58 4.63 -20.50
C ASP A 33 15.76 5.02 -21.97
N GLN A 34 16.60 6.02 -22.25
CA GLN A 34 16.97 6.38 -23.62
C GLN A 34 17.71 5.23 -24.34
N MET A 35 18.70 4.62 -23.69
CA MET A 35 19.42 3.46 -24.24
C MET A 35 18.49 2.26 -24.46
N ALA A 36 17.53 2.02 -23.57
CA ALA A 36 16.53 0.97 -23.72
C ALA A 36 15.62 1.20 -24.94
N GLY A 37 15.16 2.44 -25.13
CA GLY A 37 14.38 2.83 -26.31
C GLY A 37 15.15 2.68 -27.63
N GLU A 38 16.43 3.07 -27.66
CA GLU A 38 17.29 2.85 -28.83
C GLU A 38 17.47 1.35 -29.14
N LEU A 39 17.63 0.52 -28.11
CA LEU A 39 17.74 -0.94 -28.23
C LEU A 39 16.45 -1.57 -28.78
N GLU A 40 15.29 -1.07 -28.35
CA GLU A 40 13.98 -1.55 -28.81
C GLU A 40 13.73 -1.20 -30.29
N VAL A 41 14.07 0.01 -30.71
CA VAL A 41 14.02 0.42 -32.13
C VAL A 41 14.96 -0.43 -32.99
N LEU A 42 16.19 -0.71 -32.51
CA LEU A 42 17.14 -1.55 -33.23
C LEU A 42 16.68 -3.02 -33.34
N ARG A 43 16.02 -3.56 -32.30
CA ARG A 43 15.41 -4.89 -32.32
C ARG A 43 14.23 -4.97 -33.29
N ALA A 44 13.39 -3.93 -33.35
CA ALA A 44 12.29 -3.83 -34.31
C ALA A 44 12.79 -3.79 -35.77
N LEU A 45 13.85 -3.03 -36.05
CA LEU A 45 14.47 -2.95 -37.39
C LEU A 45 15.11 -4.28 -37.86
N LYS A 46 15.51 -5.15 -36.92
CA LYS A 46 16.10 -6.46 -37.19
C LYS A 46 15.05 -7.53 -37.54
N GLY A 47 13.76 -7.23 -37.42
CA GLY A 47 12.69 -8.20 -37.66
C GLY A 47 12.68 -9.33 -36.62
N ASP A 48 13.00 -9.02 -35.37
CA ASP A 48 12.94 -9.99 -34.26
C ASP A 48 11.47 -10.43 -34.05
N PRO A 49 11.13 -11.73 -34.18
CA PRO A 49 9.75 -12.22 -34.14
C PRO A 49 9.00 -11.90 -32.83
N ARG A 50 9.73 -11.57 -31.76
CA ARG A 50 9.20 -11.28 -30.42
C ARG A 50 8.45 -9.96 -30.29
N LEU A 51 8.50 -9.07 -31.29
CA LEU A 51 7.83 -7.76 -31.27
C LEU A 51 6.55 -7.71 -32.13
N SER A 52 6.03 -8.85 -32.59
CA SER A 52 4.86 -8.89 -33.48
C SER A 52 3.49 -8.75 -32.77
N GLU A 53 3.44 -8.62 -31.43
CA GLU A 53 2.18 -8.64 -30.67
C GLU A 53 1.98 -7.51 -29.64
N THR A 54 2.79 -6.45 -29.64
CA THR A 54 2.49 -5.26 -28.81
C THR A 54 1.78 -4.18 -29.63
N ASN A 55 0.60 -3.78 -29.13
CA ASN A 55 -0.26 -2.73 -29.65
C ASN A 55 0.53 -1.48 -30.05
N TYR A 56 0.71 -1.29 -31.35
CA TYR A 56 1.14 -0.03 -31.93
C TYR A 56 0.00 0.99 -31.81
N ASP A 57 0.30 2.08 -31.13
CA ASP A 57 -0.54 3.28 -31.09
C ASP A 57 -0.72 3.82 -32.52
N ALA A 58 -1.96 3.81 -33.01
CA ALA A 58 -2.35 4.06 -34.41
C ALA A 58 -2.07 5.48 -34.92
N SER A 59 -1.45 6.33 -34.10
CA SER A 59 -1.13 7.73 -34.40
C SER A 59 0.08 7.88 -35.35
N LEU A 60 1.10 7.02 -35.26
CA LEU A 60 2.33 7.14 -36.06
C LEU A 60 2.19 6.63 -37.50
N ILE A 61 1.24 5.73 -37.76
CA ILE A 61 0.98 5.18 -39.11
C ILE A 61 0.12 6.14 -39.95
N SER A 62 -0.61 7.06 -39.32
CA SER A 62 -1.46 8.05 -39.98
C SER A 62 -0.68 9.17 -40.70
N GLN A 63 0.55 9.47 -40.25
CA GLN A 63 1.37 10.54 -40.87
C GLN A 63 2.08 10.11 -42.18
N PHE A 64 2.21 8.81 -42.45
CA PHE A 64 2.84 8.31 -43.69
C PHE A 64 1.86 7.97 -44.80
N SER A 65 0.54 7.99 -44.54
CA SER A 65 -0.48 7.52 -45.50
C SER A 65 -1.07 8.61 -46.40
N ARG A 66 -0.50 9.82 -46.45
CA ARG A 66 -0.92 10.90 -47.37
C ARG A 66 0.07 11.10 -48.52
N MET A 67 0.20 10.11 -49.39
CA MET A 67 0.61 10.30 -50.79
C MET A 67 -0.08 9.25 -51.68
N GLU A 68 -1.13 9.72 -52.37
CA GLU A 68 -1.77 9.20 -53.59
C GLU A 68 -0.75 8.62 -54.61
N LEU A 69 -0.92 7.50 -55.36
CA LEU A 69 -2.03 7.04 -56.21
C LEU A 69 -1.89 5.56 -56.69
N ARG A 70 -3.06 4.91 -56.83
CA ARG A 70 -3.53 3.85 -57.77
C ARG A 70 -3.17 2.35 -57.59
N PRO A 71 -4.10 1.45 -58.02
CA PRO A 71 -4.20 0.09 -57.53
C PRO A 71 -3.67 -0.95 -58.52
N SER A 72 -3.01 -1.99 -58.03
CA SER A 72 -3.12 -3.39 -58.50
C SER A 72 -1.94 -4.21 -57.94
N THR A 73 -2.22 -5.48 -57.68
CA THR A 73 -1.31 -6.58 -57.30
C THR A 73 -0.69 -6.55 -55.90
N THR A 74 -1.23 -7.42 -55.05
CA THR A 74 -0.62 -8.17 -53.94
C THR A 74 0.82 -7.78 -53.60
N ILE A 75 1.00 -6.89 -52.62
CA ILE A 75 2.30 -6.52 -52.05
C ILE A 75 2.48 -7.24 -50.70
N PRO A 76 3.59 -7.96 -50.47
CA PRO A 76 3.95 -8.48 -49.16
C PRO A 76 4.39 -7.35 -48.22
N ASN A 77 4.03 -7.48 -46.95
CA ASN A 77 4.31 -6.60 -45.81
C ASN A 77 5.64 -5.79 -45.93
N PRO A 78 5.62 -4.44 -45.85
CA PRO A 78 6.80 -3.58 -46.06
C PRO A 78 7.96 -3.81 -45.08
N VAL A 79 7.73 -4.45 -43.94
CA VAL A 79 8.78 -4.85 -42.98
C VAL A 79 9.75 -5.88 -43.58
N VAL A 80 9.29 -6.70 -44.54
CA VAL A 80 10.10 -7.76 -45.18
C VAL A 80 11.04 -7.20 -46.27
N ARG A 81 10.81 -5.97 -46.76
CA ARG A 81 11.67 -5.35 -47.78
C ARG A 81 12.92 -4.68 -47.22
N ILE A 82 12.90 -4.21 -45.97
CA ILE A 82 14.04 -3.50 -45.37
C ILE A 82 15.09 -4.48 -44.83
N THR A 83 14.68 -5.65 -44.35
CA THR A 83 15.61 -6.69 -43.83
C THR A 83 16.39 -7.43 -44.93
N ASN A 84 15.91 -7.39 -46.18
CA ASN A 84 16.52 -8.05 -47.34
C ASN A 84 17.51 -7.16 -48.12
N THR A 85 17.68 -5.89 -47.76
CA THR A 85 18.63 -4.97 -48.42
C THR A 85 19.84 -4.60 -47.56
N LEU A 86 19.86 -4.98 -46.28
CA LEU A 86 21.01 -4.77 -45.42
C LEU A 86 22.13 -5.74 -45.81
N THR A 87 23.25 -5.19 -46.23
CA THR A 87 24.47 -5.94 -46.49
C THR A 87 24.96 -6.63 -45.21
N ASP A 88 25.68 -7.74 -45.34
CA ASP A 88 26.23 -8.45 -44.17
C ASP A 88 27.14 -7.54 -43.31
N ALA A 89 27.77 -6.54 -43.93
CA ALA A 89 28.56 -5.51 -43.26
C ALA A 89 27.70 -4.60 -42.36
N GLU A 90 26.51 -4.19 -42.81
CA GLU A 90 25.60 -3.37 -42.02
C GLU A 90 25.00 -4.19 -40.87
N ARG A 91 24.66 -5.46 -41.10
CA ARG A 91 24.21 -6.38 -40.03
C ARG A 91 25.29 -6.57 -38.96
N ALA A 92 26.55 -6.72 -39.36
CA ALA A 92 27.67 -6.80 -38.43
C ALA A 92 27.89 -5.50 -37.66
N ALA A 93 27.73 -4.34 -38.29
CA ALA A 93 27.83 -3.03 -37.63
C ALA A 93 26.71 -2.82 -36.59
N TYR A 94 25.47 -3.20 -36.92
CA TYR A 94 24.37 -3.16 -35.96
C TYR A 94 24.57 -4.12 -34.80
N GLN A 95 25.09 -5.33 -35.05
CA GLN A 95 25.37 -6.28 -33.98
C GLN A 95 26.48 -5.77 -33.06
N ALA A 96 27.56 -5.21 -33.61
CA ALA A 96 28.62 -4.59 -32.81
C ALA A 96 28.09 -3.43 -31.95
N ARG A 97 27.15 -2.65 -32.47
CA ARG A 97 26.52 -1.55 -31.72
C ARG A 97 25.59 -2.05 -30.62
N ILE A 98 24.84 -3.12 -30.86
CA ILE A 98 24.00 -3.78 -29.84
C ILE A 98 24.90 -4.31 -28.71
N ASP A 99 25.96 -5.04 -29.05
CA ASP A 99 26.89 -5.60 -28.06
C ASP A 99 27.61 -4.48 -27.25
N GLU A 100 27.89 -3.34 -27.87
CA GLU A 100 28.45 -2.15 -27.19
C GLU A 100 27.44 -1.54 -26.21
N LEU A 101 26.18 -1.37 -26.62
CA LEU A 101 25.12 -0.83 -25.78
C LEU A 101 24.78 -1.76 -24.61
N GLU A 102 24.75 -3.08 -24.84
CA GLU A 102 24.55 -4.08 -23.78
C GLU A 102 25.70 -4.06 -22.76
N ARG A 103 26.95 -3.89 -23.21
CA ARG A 103 28.09 -3.68 -22.30
C ARG A 103 27.96 -2.41 -21.46
N LYS A 104 27.58 -1.28 -22.07
CA LYS A 104 27.39 -0.01 -21.36
C LYS A 104 26.25 -0.11 -20.35
N LEU A 105 25.13 -0.70 -20.74
CA LEU A 105 23.98 -0.93 -19.87
C LEU A 105 24.35 -1.79 -18.66
N ASN A 106 25.12 -2.87 -18.86
CA ASN A 106 25.58 -3.72 -17.77
C ASN A 106 26.57 -3.00 -16.85
N ALA A 107 27.46 -2.15 -17.38
CA ALA A 107 28.37 -1.33 -16.57
C ALA A 107 27.60 -0.29 -15.71
N GLU A 108 26.63 0.38 -16.31
CA GLU A 108 25.73 1.33 -15.66
C GLU A 108 24.93 0.67 -14.52
N GLN A 109 24.44 -0.56 -14.73
CA GLN A 109 23.73 -1.33 -13.70
C GLN A 109 24.63 -1.66 -12.50
N VAL A 110 25.89 -2.03 -12.74
CA VAL A 110 26.86 -2.30 -11.68
C VAL A 110 27.17 -1.03 -10.88
N ASP A 111 27.32 0.12 -11.53
CA ASP A 111 27.56 1.38 -10.83
C ASP A 111 26.32 1.90 -10.09
N ASN A 112 25.12 1.68 -10.62
CA ASN A 112 23.87 1.93 -9.89
C ASN A 112 23.72 1.05 -8.65
N GLN A 113 24.14 -0.22 -8.70
CA GLN A 113 24.19 -1.08 -7.51
C GLN A 113 25.16 -0.56 -6.45
N LYS A 114 26.33 -0.03 -6.86
CA LYS A 114 27.27 0.61 -5.92
C LYS A 114 26.69 1.89 -5.31
N ARG A 115 26.08 2.76 -6.11
CA ARG A 115 25.41 3.99 -5.63
C ARG A 115 24.30 3.68 -4.63
N ASN A 116 23.46 2.69 -4.92
CA ASN A 116 22.40 2.27 -4.00
C ASN A 116 22.96 1.71 -2.67
N LYS A 117 24.06 0.95 -2.70
CA LYS A 117 24.74 0.50 -1.47
C LYS A 117 25.32 1.68 -0.67
N MET A 118 25.86 2.69 -1.34
CA MET A 118 26.41 3.89 -0.70
C MET A 118 25.30 4.74 -0.08
N ILE A 119 24.18 4.95 -0.78
CA ILE A 119 22.99 5.62 -0.26
C ILE A 119 22.43 4.87 0.95
N SER A 120 22.32 3.55 0.89
CA SER A 120 21.91 2.73 2.05
C SER A 120 22.86 2.86 3.24
N GLY A 121 24.18 2.91 3.00
CA GLY A 121 25.19 3.13 4.03
C GLY A 121 25.09 4.52 4.68
N LEU A 122 24.84 5.57 3.88
CA LEU A 122 24.65 6.94 4.36
C LEU A 122 23.33 7.10 5.14
N GLN A 123 22.25 6.44 4.69
CA GLN A 123 20.98 6.37 5.41
C GLN A 123 21.14 5.68 6.78
N LYS A 124 21.93 4.60 6.84
CA LYS A 124 22.28 3.92 8.11
C LYS A 124 23.14 4.79 9.03
N MET A 125 24.05 5.60 8.50
CA MET A 125 24.90 6.51 9.30
C MET A 125 24.13 7.74 9.82
N LEU A 126 23.11 8.22 9.10
CA LEU A 126 22.33 9.39 9.50
C LEU A 126 21.21 9.10 10.51
N ASN A 127 21.10 7.87 11.01
CA ASN A 127 20.11 7.44 12.01
C ASN A 127 18.67 7.86 11.67
N ILE A 128 18.34 7.83 10.37
CA ILE A 128 16.96 7.93 9.89
C ILE A 128 16.38 6.52 10.08
N ASP A 129 15.63 6.34 11.17
CA ASP A 129 15.13 5.05 11.66
C ASP A 129 14.54 4.18 10.54
N SER A 130 15.28 3.14 10.17
CA SER A 130 14.90 2.06 9.26
C SER A 130 14.72 0.78 10.07
N THR A 131 13.72 0.74 10.95
CA THR A 131 13.25 -0.51 11.58
C THR A 131 12.15 -1.20 10.75
N TYR A 132 12.12 -0.93 9.45
CA TYR A 132 11.26 -1.60 8.48
C TYR A 132 12.17 -2.22 7.40
N ILE A 133 11.84 -3.44 6.98
CA ILE A 133 12.53 -4.25 5.95
C ILE A 133 13.67 -5.12 6.51
N GLU A 134 13.30 -6.18 7.23
CA GLU A 134 13.93 -7.52 7.18
C GLU A 134 13.18 -8.46 8.15
N ALA A 135 11.92 -8.79 7.85
CA ALA A 135 11.18 -9.87 8.52
C ALA A 135 9.97 -10.29 7.67
N GLU A 136 10.21 -11.00 6.58
CA GLU A 136 9.11 -11.52 5.74
C GLU A 136 9.32 -12.98 5.30
N ASN A 137 10.12 -13.77 6.03
CA ASN A 137 10.32 -15.19 5.68
C ASN A 137 10.32 -16.19 6.85
N ASP A 138 9.88 -15.81 8.06
CA ASP A 138 9.63 -16.79 9.12
C ASP A 138 8.28 -16.52 9.79
N GLU A 139 7.43 -17.54 9.86
CA GLU A 139 6.06 -17.54 10.42
C GLU A 139 5.98 -17.19 11.93
N GLY A 140 7.07 -16.73 12.54
CA GLY A 140 7.15 -16.31 13.94
C GLY A 140 6.83 -14.82 14.19
N ASP A 141 6.91 -13.96 13.18
CA ASP A 141 7.08 -12.50 13.40
C ASP A 141 5.87 -11.61 13.04
N CYS A 142 4.76 -12.20 12.59
CA CYS A 142 3.52 -11.45 12.33
C CYS A 142 2.98 -10.75 13.58
N ARG A 143 3.24 -11.30 14.77
CA ARG A 143 2.85 -10.70 16.06
C ARG A 143 3.68 -9.45 16.37
N GLU A 144 4.96 -9.42 16.02
CA GLU A 144 5.84 -8.29 16.33
C GLU A 144 5.57 -7.11 15.40
N VAL A 145 5.33 -7.36 14.11
CA VAL A 145 4.91 -6.34 13.15
C VAL A 145 3.53 -5.77 13.50
N TRP A 146 2.60 -6.62 13.93
CA TRP A 146 1.27 -6.22 14.41
C TRP A 146 1.36 -5.39 15.71
N LEU A 147 2.16 -5.82 16.69
CA LEU A 147 2.39 -5.09 17.93
C LEU A 147 3.08 -3.74 17.67
N LYS A 148 4.02 -3.65 16.72
CA LYS A 148 4.68 -2.39 16.33
C LYS A 148 3.72 -1.40 15.68
N ARG A 149 2.81 -1.87 14.82
CA ARG A 149 1.75 -1.04 14.23
C ARG A 149 0.77 -0.54 15.28
N LEU A 150 0.27 -1.46 16.12
CA LEU A 150 -0.60 -1.16 17.25
C LEU A 150 0.04 -0.16 18.22
N HIS A 151 1.34 -0.31 18.52
CA HIS A 151 2.10 0.61 19.36
C HIS A 151 2.25 2.00 18.72
N ALA A 152 2.42 2.10 17.40
CA ALA A 152 2.51 3.38 16.71
C ALA A 152 1.16 4.13 16.70
N ASP A 153 0.06 3.43 16.41
CA ASP A 153 -1.29 3.99 16.41
C ASP A 153 -1.70 4.41 17.83
N LEU A 154 -1.39 3.59 18.85
CA LEU A 154 -1.68 3.91 20.25
C LEU A 154 -0.79 5.02 20.81
N LYS A 155 0.46 5.17 20.35
CA LYS A 155 1.37 6.28 20.73
C LYS A 155 0.99 7.62 20.08
N ALA A 156 0.27 7.58 18.95
CA ALA A 156 -0.38 8.76 18.38
C ALA A 156 -1.58 9.19 19.22
N ILE A 157 -2.34 8.23 19.76
CA ILE A 157 -3.48 8.48 20.66
C ILE A 157 -2.99 8.94 22.06
N ASP A 158 -1.93 8.33 22.61
CA ASP A 158 -1.30 8.59 23.93
C ASP A 158 -1.02 10.08 24.20
N ARG A 159 -0.59 10.83 23.18
CA ARG A 159 -0.23 12.26 23.30
C ARG A 159 -1.41 13.18 23.64
N ASN A 160 -2.63 12.82 23.26
CA ASN A 160 -3.84 13.59 23.57
C ASN A 160 -4.62 13.02 24.77
N TRP A 161 -4.40 11.75 25.12
CA TRP A 161 -5.27 10.99 26.02
C TRP A 161 -4.84 11.01 27.49
N HIS A 162 -3.55 11.22 27.79
CA HIS A 162 -3.04 11.34 29.16
C HIS A 162 -3.72 12.44 29.99
N GLN A 163 -4.24 13.48 29.33
CA GLN A 163 -4.98 14.54 30.02
C GLN A 163 -6.39 14.14 30.45
N TYR A 164 -6.99 13.12 29.81
CA TYR A 164 -8.42 12.82 29.97
C TYR A 164 -8.70 11.49 30.68
N SER A 165 -7.84 10.48 30.55
CA SER A 165 -8.00 9.19 31.24
C SER A 165 -6.66 8.46 31.47
N PRO A 166 -5.87 8.84 32.50
CA PRO A 166 -4.56 8.25 32.76
C PRO A 166 -4.61 6.76 33.10
N ASN A 167 -5.74 6.27 33.63
CA ASN A 167 -5.94 4.84 33.92
C ASN A 167 -6.09 4.03 32.63
N LEU A 168 -6.85 4.53 31.66
CA LEU A 168 -7.06 3.86 30.38
C LEU A 168 -5.76 3.76 29.57
N VAL A 169 -4.99 4.85 29.56
CA VAL A 169 -3.71 4.89 28.85
C VAL A 169 -2.67 3.97 29.51
N LYS A 170 -2.70 3.86 30.84
CA LYS A 170 -1.89 2.88 31.56
C LYS A 170 -2.28 1.44 31.21
N ALA A 171 -3.59 1.12 31.20
CA ALA A 171 -4.08 -0.20 30.82
C ALA A 171 -3.65 -0.60 29.40
N LEU A 172 -3.66 0.37 28.49
CA LEU A 172 -3.20 0.22 27.12
C LEU A 172 -1.70 0.01 27.02
N ARG A 173 -0.90 0.79 27.74
CA ARG A 173 0.55 0.61 27.78
C ARG A 173 0.91 -0.78 28.30
N ASP A 174 0.27 -1.20 29.40
CA ASP A 174 0.47 -2.53 29.99
C ASP A 174 -0.01 -3.67 29.06
N PHE A 175 -1.05 -3.42 28.23
CA PHE A 175 -1.51 -4.34 27.18
C PHE A 175 -0.50 -4.46 26.02
N ILE A 176 0.04 -3.34 25.55
CA ILE A 176 0.98 -3.32 24.41
C ILE A 176 2.36 -3.86 24.80
N ASP A 177 2.85 -3.52 25.99
CA ASP A 177 4.19 -3.88 26.46
C ASP A 177 4.30 -5.37 26.87
N GLY A 178 3.20 -6.13 26.75
CA GLY A 178 3.15 -7.57 27.01
C GLY A 178 3.32 -7.96 28.48
N SER A 179 3.44 -6.98 29.38
CA SER A 179 3.62 -7.16 30.82
C SER A 179 2.34 -7.58 31.55
N GLY A 180 1.18 -7.55 30.87
CA GLY A 180 -0.14 -7.92 31.41
C GLY A 180 -0.78 -9.18 30.82
N PHE A 181 -0.04 -10.02 30.07
CA PHE A 181 -0.62 -11.12 29.27
C PHE A 181 -1.36 -12.22 30.04
N ASP A 182 -1.31 -12.23 31.38
CA ASP A 182 -2.01 -13.25 32.15
C ASP A 182 -3.52 -12.97 32.27
N ASN A 183 -4.04 -11.76 31.97
CA ASN A 183 -5.48 -11.53 32.09
C ASN A 183 -6.06 -10.32 31.29
N PRO A 184 -6.58 -10.54 30.06
CA PRO A 184 -7.38 -9.55 29.33
C PRO A 184 -8.59 -9.01 30.12
N SER A 185 -9.03 -9.70 31.18
CA SER A 185 -10.07 -9.24 32.10
C SER A 185 -9.72 -7.93 32.80
N ILE A 186 -8.43 -7.65 33.05
CA ILE A 186 -8.00 -6.45 33.79
C ILE A 186 -8.27 -5.18 32.96
N ALA A 187 -7.99 -5.19 31.66
CA ALA A 187 -8.27 -4.05 30.78
C ALA A 187 -9.78 -3.77 30.68
N VAL A 188 -10.60 -4.82 30.65
CA VAL A 188 -12.07 -4.71 30.68
C VAL A 188 -12.57 -4.18 32.02
N GLU A 189 -11.98 -4.63 33.13
CA GLU A 189 -12.31 -4.15 34.47
C GLU A 189 -11.93 -2.67 34.65
N MET A 190 -10.80 -2.23 34.09
CA MET A 190 -10.40 -0.82 34.10
C MET A 190 -11.32 0.05 33.22
N LEU A 191 -11.72 -0.44 32.04
CA LEU A 191 -12.74 0.21 31.20
C LEU A 191 -14.10 0.28 31.89
N ALA A 192 -14.49 -0.77 32.61
CA ALA A 192 -15.72 -0.79 33.40
C ALA A 192 -15.65 0.19 34.58
N ALA A 193 -14.49 0.32 35.24
CA ALA A 193 -14.27 1.28 36.31
C ALA A 193 -14.31 2.73 35.81
N GLU A 194 -13.67 3.03 34.67
CA GLU A 194 -13.73 4.36 34.03
C GLU A 194 -15.16 4.71 33.62
N ARG A 195 -15.92 3.74 33.09
CA ARG A 195 -17.36 3.91 32.81
C ARG A 195 -18.14 4.20 34.09
N GLU A 196 -17.86 3.53 35.20
CA GLU A 196 -18.52 3.77 36.47
C GLU A 196 -18.23 5.18 37.01
N GLU A 197 -16.99 5.66 36.84
CA GLU A 197 -16.59 7.03 37.19
C GLU A 197 -17.31 8.07 36.31
N LEU A 198 -17.34 7.86 35.00
CA LEU A 198 -18.11 8.70 34.07
C LEU A 198 -19.61 8.66 34.37
N GLY A 199 -20.15 7.51 34.78
CA GLY A 199 -21.53 7.38 35.22
C GLY A 199 -21.82 8.20 36.48
N LYS A 200 -20.90 8.22 37.45
CA LYS A 200 -21.01 9.06 38.67
C LYS A 200 -20.95 10.53 38.34
N GLU A 201 -20.09 10.96 37.40
CA GLU A 201 -20.04 12.35 36.95
C GLU A 201 -21.32 12.74 36.20
N LEU A 202 -21.86 11.85 35.35
CA LEU A 202 -23.13 12.05 34.65
C LEU A 202 -24.30 12.13 35.65
N ASP A 203 -24.33 11.27 36.67
CA ASP A 203 -25.34 11.32 37.74
C ASP A 203 -25.19 12.59 38.61
N ALA A 204 -23.97 13.09 38.82
CA ALA A 204 -23.75 14.38 39.46
C ALA A 204 -24.27 15.55 38.61
N LEU A 205 -24.11 15.47 37.28
CA LEU A 205 -24.73 16.43 36.35
C LEU A 205 -26.26 16.31 36.34
N ARG A 206 -26.83 15.11 36.43
CA ARG A 206 -28.28 14.91 36.60
C ARG A 206 -28.78 15.48 37.93
N ALA A 207 -28.00 15.36 39.01
CA ALA A 207 -28.33 15.96 40.30
C ALA A 207 -28.30 17.50 40.25
N PHE A 208 -27.40 18.06 39.44
CA PHE A 208 -27.35 19.49 39.14
C PHE A 208 -28.57 19.93 38.32
N ASP A 209 -28.92 19.18 37.28
CA ASP A 209 -30.08 19.43 36.42
C ASP A 209 -31.40 19.33 37.21
N THR A 210 -31.52 18.34 38.10
CA THR A 210 -32.69 18.13 38.98
C THR A 210 -32.79 19.09 40.18
N GLY A 211 -31.89 20.08 40.30
CA GLY A 211 -32.06 21.22 41.20
C GLY A 211 -31.53 21.07 42.61
N SER A 212 -30.69 20.07 42.90
CA SER A 212 -30.12 19.86 44.23
C SER A 212 -28.67 20.37 44.30
N PHE A 213 -28.46 21.69 44.23
CA PHE A 213 -27.15 22.29 44.51
C PHE A 213 -27.23 23.26 45.70
N ASN A 214 -26.75 22.81 46.87
CA ASN A 214 -26.48 23.70 48.00
C ASN A 214 -25.06 24.27 47.86
N ALA A 215 -24.94 25.47 47.27
CA ALA A 215 -23.67 26.19 47.23
C ALA A 215 -23.26 26.65 48.65
N PRO A 216 -21.96 26.61 49.01
CA PRO A 216 -21.47 27.05 50.31
C PRO A 216 -21.26 28.58 50.33
N THR A 217 -22.32 29.34 50.10
CA THR A 217 -22.37 30.77 50.44
C THR A 217 -23.67 31.01 51.18
N LYS A 218 -23.55 31.30 52.49
CA LYS A 218 -24.68 31.60 53.36
C LYS A 218 -25.49 32.76 52.74
N ASP A 219 -26.78 32.50 52.55
CA ASP A 219 -27.88 33.46 52.32
C ASP A 219 -28.48 33.59 50.90
N ILE A 220 -28.08 32.79 49.91
CA ILE A 220 -28.87 32.69 48.65
C ILE A 220 -29.07 31.21 48.26
N SER A 221 -30.28 30.71 48.48
CA SER A 221 -30.70 29.39 47.98
C SER A 221 -31.25 29.56 46.57
N LEU A 222 -30.41 29.34 45.55
CA LEU A 222 -30.83 29.28 44.16
C LEU A 222 -31.27 27.84 43.86
N SER A 223 -32.59 27.62 43.77
CA SER A 223 -33.13 26.36 43.27
C SER A 223 -33.15 26.42 41.74
N PHE A 224 -32.34 25.58 41.10
CA PHE A 224 -32.39 25.38 39.65
C PHE A 224 -33.52 24.40 39.35
N HIS A 225 -34.37 24.70 38.37
CA HIS A 225 -35.48 23.82 38.00
C HIS A 225 -35.09 22.98 36.76
N PRO A 226 -35.31 21.65 36.75
CA PRO A 226 -34.87 20.71 35.68
C PRO A 226 -35.50 20.91 34.31
N ASP A 227 -36.39 21.89 34.18
CA ASP A 227 -37.00 22.21 32.92
C ASP A 227 -36.44 23.58 32.50
N ALA A 228 -35.64 23.58 31.43
CA ALA A 228 -35.17 24.80 30.80
C ALA A 228 -36.32 25.81 30.64
N SER A 229 -37.52 25.34 30.33
CA SER A 229 -38.73 26.15 30.18
C SER A 229 -39.18 26.80 31.50
N VAL A 230 -38.94 26.17 32.65
CA VAL A 230 -39.25 26.72 33.99
C VAL A 230 -38.15 27.67 34.45
N ALA A 231 -36.87 27.34 34.24
CA ALA A 231 -35.76 28.27 34.50
C ALA A 231 -35.91 29.55 33.65
N ILE A 232 -36.27 29.41 32.37
CA ILE A 232 -36.59 30.52 31.46
C ILE A 232 -37.81 31.31 31.96
N ASN A 233 -38.88 30.65 32.43
CA ASN A 233 -40.04 31.36 33.00
C ASN A 233 -39.73 32.08 34.32
N VAL A 234 -38.84 31.55 35.16
CA VAL A 234 -38.41 32.22 36.40
C VAL A 234 -37.51 33.42 36.07
N LEU A 235 -36.58 33.25 35.12
CA LEU A 235 -35.72 34.33 34.59
C LEU A 235 -36.53 35.43 33.89
N ALA A 236 -37.59 35.08 33.16
CA ALA A 236 -38.46 36.02 32.46
C ALA A 236 -39.43 36.78 33.38
N ASN A 237 -39.81 36.21 34.54
CA ASN A 237 -40.81 36.80 35.44
C ASN A 237 -40.22 37.49 36.68
N GLN A 238 -38.92 37.36 36.94
CA GLN A 238 -38.25 38.06 38.05
C GLN A 238 -37.33 39.17 37.50
N SER A 239 -37.44 40.37 38.07
CA SER A 239 -36.56 41.50 37.73
C SER A 239 -35.20 41.32 38.40
N TYR A 240 -34.33 40.51 37.79
CA TYR A 240 -32.94 40.38 38.22
C TYR A 240 -32.14 41.64 37.88
N ALA A 241 -31.22 42.02 38.76
CA ALA A 241 -30.26 43.08 38.44
C ALA A 241 -29.29 42.57 37.35
N PRO A 242 -28.76 43.44 36.46
CA PRO A 242 -27.81 43.04 35.41
C PRO A 242 -26.60 42.25 35.95
N ALA A 243 -26.11 42.61 37.15
CA ALA A 243 -24.99 41.92 37.80
C ALA A 243 -25.34 40.47 38.22
N GLU A 244 -26.60 40.18 38.55
CA GLU A 244 -27.06 38.83 38.88
C GLU A 244 -27.15 37.98 37.61
N LEU A 245 -27.67 38.55 36.51
CA LEU A 245 -27.72 37.90 35.20
C LEU A 245 -26.32 37.55 34.65
N ASP A 246 -25.33 38.43 34.81
CA ASP A 246 -23.94 38.14 34.42
C ASP A 246 -23.32 36.99 35.24
N MET A 247 -23.65 36.91 36.54
CA MET A 247 -23.22 35.82 37.40
C MET A 247 -23.89 34.49 37.00
N PHE A 248 -25.19 34.50 36.67
CA PHE A 248 -25.89 33.34 36.12
C PHE A 248 -25.29 32.89 34.79
N LYS A 249 -25.01 33.81 33.86
CA LYS A 249 -24.38 33.52 32.58
C LYS A 249 -23.01 32.87 32.75
N SER A 250 -22.20 33.37 33.69
CA SER A 250 -20.88 32.82 33.98
C SER A 250 -20.95 31.39 34.55
N GLY A 251 -21.88 31.13 35.47
CA GLY A 251 -22.13 29.79 36.01
C GLY A 251 -22.64 28.82 34.94
N PHE A 252 -23.48 29.29 34.03
CA PHE A 252 -24.02 28.50 32.94
C PHE A 252 -22.98 28.13 31.87
N ILE A 253 -22.10 29.07 31.53
CA ILE A 253 -20.95 28.82 30.65
C ILE A 253 -20.03 27.76 31.27
N MET A 254 -19.79 27.81 32.58
CA MET A 254 -19.02 26.79 33.29
C MET A 254 -19.70 25.42 33.20
N TYR A 255 -21.00 25.33 33.45
CA TYR A 255 -21.78 24.09 33.30
C TYR A 255 -21.69 23.52 31.87
N ARG A 256 -21.94 24.33 30.84
CA ARG A 256 -21.82 23.93 29.43
C ARG A 256 -20.43 23.40 29.10
N ASN A 257 -19.38 24.06 29.60
CA ASN A 257 -18.00 23.63 29.38
C ASN A 257 -17.71 22.27 30.05
N VAL A 258 -18.30 21.99 31.21
CA VAL A 258 -18.20 20.68 31.86
C VAL A 258 -18.93 19.61 31.05
N CYS A 259 -20.17 19.86 30.62
CA CYS A 259 -20.94 18.95 29.78
C CYS A 259 -20.23 18.66 28.44
N SER A 260 -19.66 19.68 27.80
CA SER A 260 -18.91 19.53 26.55
C SER A 260 -17.66 18.67 26.73
N LYS A 261 -16.88 18.88 27.80
CA LYS A 261 -15.71 18.04 28.10
C LYS A 261 -16.08 16.59 28.38
N MET A 262 -17.19 16.38 29.09
CA MET A 262 -17.69 15.02 29.37
C MET A 262 -18.15 14.33 28.09
N PHE A 263 -18.88 15.03 27.22
CA PHE A 263 -19.33 14.52 25.93
C PHE A 263 -18.12 14.10 25.06
N GLU A 264 -17.10 14.94 24.96
CA GLU A 264 -15.87 14.61 24.23
C GLU A 264 -15.16 13.39 24.83
N LYS A 265 -15.07 13.31 26.17
CA LYS A 265 -14.47 12.14 26.85
C LYS A 265 -15.24 10.85 26.55
N LEU A 266 -16.58 10.88 26.63
CA LEU A 266 -17.44 9.73 26.30
C LEU A 266 -17.26 9.30 24.83
N LYS A 267 -17.24 10.27 23.91
CA LYS A 267 -17.08 10.02 22.47
C LYS A 267 -15.72 9.40 22.15
N MET A 268 -14.63 9.94 22.71
CA MET A 268 -13.29 9.37 22.55
C MET A 268 -13.20 7.93 23.09
N THR A 269 -13.85 7.65 24.23
CA THR A 269 -13.91 6.27 24.76
C THR A 269 -14.70 5.35 23.84
N ALA A 270 -15.76 5.82 23.19
CA ALA A 270 -16.55 5.02 22.25
C ALA A 270 -15.79 4.72 20.95
N ASP A 271 -15.13 5.73 20.38
CA ASP A 271 -14.28 5.57 19.20
C ASP A 271 -13.15 4.57 19.47
N PHE A 272 -12.57 4.60 20.67
CA PHE A 272 -11.57 3.62 21.07
C PHE A 272 -12.11 2.20 21.18
N LEU A 273 -13.28 2.00 21.81
CA LEU A 273 -13.90 0.68 21.90
C LEU A 273 -14.22 0.13 20.51
N GLN A 274 -14.60 0.99 19.57
CA GLN A 274 -14.82 0.62 18.17
C GLN A 274 -13.54 0.10 17.51
N ILE A 275 -12.41 0.80 17.67
CA ILE A 275 -11.12 0.36 17.15
C ILE A 275 -10.70 -0.99 17.76
N LEU A 276 -10.88 -1.16 19.08
CA LEU A 276 -10.59 -2.44 19.73
C LEU A 276 -11.46 -3.58 19.18
N LEU A 277 -12.73 -3.34 18.88
CA LEU A 277 -13.61 -4.34 18.29
C LEU A 277 -13.14 -4.73 16.89
N GLU A 278 -12.83 -3.77 16.03
CA GLU A 278 -12.33 -4.03 14.67
C GLU A 278 -11.06 -4.90 14.68
N ILE A 279 -10.19 -4.66 15.66
CA ILE A 279 -8.97 -5.45 15.86
C ILE A 279 -9.32 -6.87 16.33
N LEU A 280 -10.13 -7.00 17.39
CA LEU A 280 -10.38 -8.28 18.06
C LEU A 280 -11.35 -9.20 17.30
N GLU A 281 -12.22 -8.66 16.45
CA GLU A 281 -13.19 -9.43 15.64
C GLU A 281 -12.52 -10.35 14.61
N THR A 282 -11.26 -10.07 14.26
CA THR A 282 -10.47 -10.92 13.36
C THR A 282 -9.92 -12.19 14.03
N SER A 283 -10.00 -12.29 15.37
CA SER A 283 -9.46 -13.42 16.12
C SER A 283 -10.37 -14.66 16.06
N THR A 284 -9.76 -15.83 15.86
CA THR A 284 -10.45 -17.12 15.91
C THR A 284 -10.57 -17.70 17.32
N ASP A 285 -9.91 -17.11 18.32
CA ASP A 285 -9.83 -17.61 19.70
C ASP A 285 -11.15 -17.39 20.47
N ASP A 286 -11.70 -18.45 21.06
CA ASP A 286 -12.99 -18.40 21.78
C ASP A 286 -12.94 -17.54 23.06
N SER A 287 -11.77 -17.40 23.71
CA SER A 287 -11.58 -16.48 24.82
C SER A 287 -11.64 -15.02 24.37
N VAL A 288 -11.12 -14.73 23.17
CA VAL A 288 -11.21 -13.41 22.53
C VAL A 288 -12.64 -13.12 22.11
N LYS A 289 -13.42 -14.11 21.62
CA LYS A 289 -14.84 -13.91 21.32
C LYS A 289 -15.66 -13.50 22.55
N GLN A 290 -15.41 -14.09 23.71
CA GLN A 290 -16.06 -13.68 24.96
C GLN A 290 -15.69 -12.25 25.37
N LEU A 291 -14.45 -11.85 25.10
CA LEU A 291 -13.98 -10.48 25.30
C LEU A 291 -14.68 -9.50 24.34
N VAL A 292 -14.81 -9.84 23.06
CA VAL A 292 -15.54 -9.04 22.06
C VAL A 292 -16.98 -8.79 22.49
N GLU A 293 -17.69 -9.80 22.99
CA GLU A 293 -19.07 -9.63 23.49
C GLU A 293 -19.15 -8.68 24.69
N LYS A 294 -18.19 -8.73 25.62
CA LYS A 294 -18.12 -7.78 26.75
C LYS A 294 -17.84 -6.36 26.28
N ILE A 295 -16.94 -6.20 25.30
CA ILE A 295 -16.60 -4.88 24.71
C ILE A 295 -17.81 -4.32 23.96
N ARG A 296 -18.56 -5.12 23.20
CA ARG A 296 -19.82 -4.68 22.56
C ARG A 296 -20.86 -4.23 23.58
N ALA A 297 -21.03 -4.97 24.68
CA ALA A 297 -21.95 -4.58 25.74
C ALA A 297 -21.56 -3.23 26.38
N LEU A 298 -20.25 -3.01 26.59
CA LEU A 298 -19.74 -1.73 27.08
C LEU A 298 -19.95 -0.60 26.06
N GLN A 299 -19.71 -0.85 24.77
CA GLN A 299 -19.91 0.13 23.71
C GLN A 299 -21.38 0.54 23.58
N MET A 300 -22.32 -0.42 23.61
CA MET A 300 -23.75 -0.13 23.60
C MET A 300 -24.16 0.75 24.79
N ALA A 301 -23.66 0.42 25.99
CA ALA A 301 -23.95 1.20 27.18
C ALA A 301 -23.34 2.62 27.12
N LEU A 302 -22.14 2.75 26.55
CA LEU A 302 -21.48 4.04 26.39
C LEU A 302 -22.19 4.92 25.36
N ASN A 303 -22.64 4.34 24.24
CA ASN A 303 -23.44 5.06 23.24
C ASN A 303 -24.73 5.60 23.84
N SER A 304 -25.40 4.84 24.71
CA SER A 304 -26.56 5.33 25.47
C SER A 304 -26.20 6.54 26.35
N SER A 305 -25.03 6.54 27.01
CA SER A 305 -24.57 7.69 27.79
C SER A 305 -24.17 8.89 26.92
N ILE A 306 -23.66 8.66 25.71
CA ILE A 306 -23.38 9.72 24.72
C ILE A 306 -24.68 10.40 24.29
N ASP A 307 -25.72 9.62 23.97
CA ASP A 307 -27.03 10.15 23.58
C ASP A 307 -27.63 11.03 24.69
N GLU A 308 -27.54 10.58 25.95
CA GLU A 308 -27.97 11.36 27.10
C GLU A 308 -27.15 12.64 27.30
N ALA A 309 -25.81 12.56 27.20
CA ALA A 309 -24.94 13.73 27.30
C ALA A 309 -25.19 14.73 26.16
N SER A 310 -25.54 14.24 24.97
CA SER A 310 -25.92 15.08 23.81
C SER A 310 -27.18 15.89 24.10
N ILE A 311 -28.20 15.25 24.68
CA ILE A 311 -29.44 15.93 25.08
C ILE A 311 -29.16 17.01 26.14
N LEU A 312 -28.33 16.72 27.14
CA LEU A 312 -27.94 17.69 28.16
C LEU A 312 -27.19 18.89 27.56
N LEU A 313 -26.30 18.65 26.60
CA LEU A 313 -25.56 19.71 25.92
C LEU A 313 -26.47 20.58 25.04
N GLU A 314 -27.45 19.97 24.36
CA GLU A 314 -28.43 20.70 23.56
C GLU A 314 -29.35 21.55 24.44
N ASN A 315 -29.82 21.00 25.57
CA ASN A 315 -30.59 21.75 26.56
C ASN A 315 -29.78 22.91 27.13
N ALA A 316 -28.48 22.70 27.37
CA ALA A 316 -27.60 23.76 27.83
C ALA A 316 -27.52 24.90 26.80
N ALA A 317 -27.28 24.57 25.52
CA ALA A 317 -27.22 25.57 24.46
C ALA A 317 -28.51 26.40 24.36
N ARG A 318 -29.69 25.78 24.49
CA ARG A 318 -30.99 26.49 24.46
C ARG A 318 -31.18 27.45 25.63
N VAL A 319 -30.75 27.06 26.84
CA VAL A 319 -30.84 27.94 28.01
C VAL A 319 -29.90 29.13 27.87
N GLU A 320 -28.69 28.93 27.35
CA GLU A 320 -27.75 30.03 27.08
C GLU A 320 -28.30 31.02 26.05
N GLU A 321 -28.90 30.53 24.96
CA GLU A 321 -29.58 31.37 23.96
C GLU A 321 -30.71 32.20 24.59
N SER A 322 -31.48 31.60 25.48
CA SER A 322 -32.56 32.27 26.21
C SER A 322 -32.03 33.32 27.18
N ILE A 323 -30.95 33.04 27.91
CA ILE A 323 -30.27 34.01 28.79
C ILE A 323 -29.73 35.19 27.97
N ASN A 324 -29.10 34.93 26.82
CA ASN A 324 -28.59 35.99 25.95
C ASN A 324 -29.72 36.86 25.41
N THR A 325 -30.83 36.25 24.99
CA THR A 325 -32.03 36.98 24.53
C THR A 325 -32.61 37.85 25.65
N ALA A 326 -32.73 37.32 26.87
CA ALA A 326 -33.22 38.09 28.02
C ALA A 326 -32.27 39.23 28.41
N LEU A 327 -30.95 39.01 28.31
CA LEU A 327 -29.95 40.05 28.54
C LEU A 327 -30.08 41.17 27.51
N GLU A 328 -30.21 40.83 26.22
CA GLU A 328 -30.42 41.79 25.13
C GLU A 328 -31.73 42.58 25.29
N GLU A 329 -32.81 41.94 25.73
CA GLU A 329 -34.08 42.60 26.03
C GLU A 329 -34.00 43.51 27.25
N SER A 330 -33.28 43.12 28.30
CA SER A 330 -33.07 43.92 29.51
C SER A 330 -32.17 45.15 29.27
N MET A 331 -31.21 45.02 28.34
CA MET A 331 -30.32 46.10 27.93
C MET A 331 -30.94 47.01 26.88
N ARG A 332 -32.11 46.65 26.31
CA ARG A 332 -32.84 47.50 25.37
C ARG A 332 -33.38 48.71 26.14
N PRO A 333 -32.87 49.92 25.91
CA PRO A 333 -33.36 51.10 26.62
C PRO A 333 -34.85 51.26 26.33
N SER A 334 -35.66 51.40 27.39
CA SER A 334 -37.07 51.79 27.29
C SER A 334 -37.13 53.13 26.55
N LEU A 335 -37.31 53.07 25.22
CA LEU A 335 -37.62 54.21 24.36
C LEU A 335 -39.06 54.65 24.62
N ALA A 336 -39.32 55.17 25.83
CA ALA A 336 -40.37 56.15 26.01
C ALA A 336 -39.92 57.41 25.26
N PRO A 337 -40.81 58.08 24.50
CA PRO A 337 -40.47 59.30 23.79
C PRO A 337 -40.26 60.41 24.83
N PHE A 338 -39.02 60.55 25.31
CA PHE A 338 -38.63 61.72 26.08
C PHE A 338 -38.54 62.90 25.11
N ASN A 339 -39.50 63.81 25.25
CA ASN A 339 -39.50 65.11 24.58
C ASN A 339 -38.20 65.84 24.90
N GLY A 340 -37.32 65.90 23.90
CA GLY A 340 -36.07 66.65 23.95
C GLY A 340 -36.35 68.14 23.99
N LYS A 341 -36.06 68.76 25.14
CA LYS A 341 -35.47 70.12 25.25
C LYS A 341 -35.22 70.58 26.68
N GLU A 342 -35.88 70.02 27.68
CA GLU A 342 -35.70 70.48 29.08
C GLU A 342 -34.73 69.63 29.92
N ALA A 343 -34.43 68.40 29.51
CA ALA A 343 -33.48 67.54 30.23
C ALA A 343 -32.00 67.78 29.86
N SER A 344 -31.68 68.30 28.66
CA SER A 344 -30.27 68.52 28.29
C SER A 344 -29.65 69.72 29.02
N PHE A 345 -30.45 70.75 29.31
CA PHE A 345 -29.97 71.96 30.00
C PHE A 345 -29.66 71.71 31.48
N ALA A 346 -30.46 70.88 32.17
CA ALA A 346 -30.24 70.54 33.58
C ALA A 346 -29.10 69.51 33.80
N LEU A 347 -28.78 68.69 32.79
CA LEU A 347 -27.65 67.76 32.82
C LEU A 347 -26.33 68.45 32.47
N GLU A 348 -26.30 69.40 31.52
CA GLU A 348 -25.12 70.20 31.24
C GLU A 348 -24.67 71.04 32.45
N GLU A 349 -25.62 71.57 33.23
CA GLU A 349 -25.30 72.40 34.41
C GLU A 349 -24.93 71.57 35.65
N ARG A 350 -25.40 70.32 35.77
CA ARG A 350 -24.98 69.38 36.86
C ARG A 350 -23.69 68.63 36.55
N VAL A 351 -23.36 68.36 35.28
CA VAL A 351 -22.09 67.74 34.90
C VAL A 351 -20.91 68.70 35.11
N LYS A 352 -21.13 70.03 34.96
CA LYS A 352 -20.10 71.05 35.19
C LYS A 352 -19.76 71.32 36.66
N VAL A 353 -20.60 70.87 37.61
CA VAL A 353 -20.45 71.12 39.06
C VAL A 353 -20.06 69.85 39.84
N VAL A 354 -20.15 68.66 39.23
CA VAL A 354 -19.96 67.37 39.95
C VAL A 354 -18.85 66.47 39.37
N VAL A 355 -18.31 66.78 38.19
CA VAL A 355 -17.16 66.03 37.66
C VAL A 355 -15.90 66.83 37.90
N ASP A 356 -15.13 66.44 38.90
CA ASP A 356 -13.79 66.97 39.15
C ASP A 356 -12.96 66.91 37.85
N ASP A 357 -12.36 68.03 37.43
CA ASP A 357 -11.47 68.09 36.25
C ASP A 357 -10.37 67.00 36.28
N ALA A 358 -10.02 66.50 37.48
CA ALA A 358 -9.13 65.37 37.68
C ALA A 358 -9.67 64.04 37.09
N LYS A 359 -10.97 63.75 37.26
CA LYS A 359 -11.60 62.56 36.68
C LYS A 359 -11.72 62.65 35.16
N ILE A 360 -11.92 63.86 34.62
CA ILE A 360 -11.93 64.08 33.17
C ILE A 360 -10.56 63.74 32.59
N LYS A 361 -9.47 64.25 33.18
CA LYS A 361 -8.10 63.93 32.73
C LYS A 361 -7.74 62.45 32.88
N GLU A 362 -8.21 61.79 33.93
CA GLU A 362 -8.02 60.35 34.12
C GLU A 362 -8.74 59.55 33.02
N LEU A 363 -9.97 59.92 32.69
CA LEU A 363 -10.74 59.28 31.61
C LEU A 363 -10.13 59.55 30.23
N GLU A 364 -9.62 60.76 29.97
CA GLU A 364 -8.90 61.08 28.74
C GLU A 364 -7.63 60.22 28.60
N ALA A 365 -6.83 60.09 29.66
CA ALA A 365 -5.66 59.21 29.66
C ALA A 365 -6.02 57.74 29.43
N ARG A 366 -7.12 57.26 30.04
CA ARG A 366 -7.64 55.91 29.84
C ARG A 366 -8.09 55.70 28.38
N ILE A 367 -8.70 56.71 27.77
CA ILE A 367 -9.13 56.66 26.36
C ILE A 367 -7.91 56.55 25.44
N GLU A 368 -6.87 57.34 25.68
CA GLU A 368 -5.62 57.27 24.89
C GLU A 368 -4.95 55.90 25.03
N GLU A 369 -4.89 55.33 26.23
CA GLU A 369 -4.38 53.98 26.48
C GLU A 369 -5.19 52.92 25.71
N LEU A 370 -6.53 52.99 25.80
CA LEU A 370 -7.42 52.06 25.09
C LEU A 370 -7.28 52.18 23.57
N GLN A 371 -7.12 53.39 23.03
CA GLN A 371 -6.85 53.60 21.61
C GLN A 371 -5.51 53.00 21.19
N SER A 372 -4.47 53.14 22.02
CA SER A 372 -3.17 52.48 21.77
C SER A 372 -3.31 50.97 21.76
N ILE A 373 -4.05 50.38 22.71
CA ILE A 373 -4.31 48.93 22.75
C ILE A 373 -5.10 48.49 21.52
N GLU A 374 -6.14 49.23 21.13
CA GLU A 374 -6.95 48.93 19.94
C GLU A 374 -6.07 48.90 18.68
N THR A 375 -5.15 49.85 18.53
CA THR A 375 -4.24 49.86 17.37
C THR A 375 -3.27 48.67 17.38
N ALA A 376 -2.74 48.28 18.54
CA ALA A 376 -1.86 47.12 18.67
C ALA A 376 -2.60 45.79 18.38
N GLU A 377 -3.83 45.65 18.89
CA GLU A 377 -4.65 44.46 18.63
C GLU A 377 -5.07 44.37 17.15
N LYS A 378 -5.39 45.50 16.50
CA LYS A 378 -5.65 45.52 15.05
C LYS A 378 -4.42 45.06 14.24
N GLN A 379 -3.22 45.46 14.64
CA GLN A 379 -1.98 44.99 13.99
C GLN A 379 -1.80 43.48 14.19
N ARG A 380 -2.00 43.00 15.42
CA ARG A 380 -1.91 41.57 15.74
C ARG A 380 -2.92 40.72 14.97
N ILE A 381 -4.16 41.21 14.81
CA ILE A 381 -5.18 40.53 14.00
C ILE A 381 -4.73 40.41 12.54
N ASN A 382 -4.14 41.45 11.96
CA ASN A 382 -3.65 41.41 10.58
C ASN A 382 -2.48 40.42 10.41
N GLU A 383 -1.57 40.36 11.39
CA GLU A 383 -0.47 39.38 11.39
C GLU A 383 -0.98 37.94 11.45
N LEU A 384 -1.92 37.66 12.37
CA LEU A 384 -2.55 36.35 12.49
C LEU A 384 -3.33 35.93 11.24
N GLN A 385 -3.95 36.89 10.54
CA GLN A 385 -4.62 36.61 9.27
C GLN A 385 -3.63 36.22 8.16
N LEU A 386 -2.46 36.85 8.11
CA LEU A 386 -1.41 36.47 7.16
C LEU A 386 -0.82 35.09 7.47
N GLU A 387 -0.57 34.79 8.75
CA GLU A 387 -0.13 33.47 9.18
C GLU A 387 -1.17 32.38 8.87
N LEU A 388 -2.46 32.68 9.07
CA LEU A 388 -3.55 31.76 8.73
C LEU A 388 -3.60 31.47 7.23
N GLU A 389 -3.43 32.48 6.38
CA GLU A 389 -3.42 32.28 4.92
C GLU A 389 -2.22 31.44 4.49
N SER A 390 -1.03 31.71 5.03
CA SER A 390 0.15 30.88 4.78
C SER A 390 -0.03 29.44 5.27
N ALA A 391 -0.73 29.22 6.39
CA ALA A 391 -1.03 27.88 6.88
C ALA A 391 -2.00 27.13 5.95
N LYS A 392 -2.97 27.82 5.32
CA LYS A 392 -3.85 27.21 4.31
C LYS A 392 -3.08 26.75 3.08
N ASP A 393 -2.17 27.59 2.57
CA ASP A 393 -1.33 27.22 1.42
C ASP A 393 -0.50 25.94 1.71
N LEU A 394 0.01 25.80 2.95
CA LEU A 394 0.71 24.59 3.38
C LEU A 394 -0.21 23.36 3.45
N VAL A 395 -1.46 23.54 3.90
CA VAL A 395 -2.46 22.46 3.91
C VAL A 395 -2.80 22.01 2.50
N ASP A 396 -2.99 22.94 1.57
CA ASP A 396 -3.27 22.63 0.17
C ASP A 396 -2.10 21.90 -0.48
N SER A 397 -0.86 22.35 -0.24
CA SER A 397 0.34 21.63 -0.69
C SER A 397 0.44 20.23 -0.06
N GLY A 398 0.04 20.07 1.20
CA GLY A 398 -0.04 18.78 1.87
C GLY A 398 -1.06 17.84 1.24
N ASN A 399 -2.20 18.37 0.78
CA ASN A 399 -3.22 17.60 0.08
C ASN A 399 -2.72 17.13 -1.30
N GLU A 400 -2.05 18.00 -2.07
CA GLU A 400 -1.41 17.61 -3.33
C GLU A 400 -0.37 16.50 -3.12
N ALA A 401 0.46 16.61 -2.08
CA ALA A 401 1.43 15.57 -1.73
C ALA A 401 0.75 14.24 -1.40
N LYS A 402 -0.41 14.26 -0.72
CA LYS A 402 -1.20 13.06 -0.43
C LYS A 402 -1.76 12.41 -1.70
N GLU A 403 -2.21 13.19 -2.67
CA GLU A 403 -2.65 12.66 -3.98
C GLU A 403 -1.49 12.01 -4.74
N HIS A 404 -0.31 12.64 -4.73
CA HIS A 404 0.89 12.06 -5.33
C HIS A 404 1.30 10.74 -4.68
N VAL A 405 1.21 10.63 -3.35
CA VAL A 405 1.47 9.37 -2.63
C VAL A 405 0.49 8.29 -3.06
N SER A 406 -0.81 8.61 -3.13
CA SER A 406 -1.83 7.65 -3.58
C SER A 406 -1.58 7.14 -5.01
N LEU A 407 -1.13 8.02 -5.92
CA LEU A 407 -0.75 7.63 -7.27
C LEU A 407 0.47 6.69 -7.28
N ILE A 408 1.49 6.99 -6.46
CA ILE A 408 2.68 6.14 -6.33
C ILE A 408 2.32 4.78 -5.76
N GLU A 409 1.45 4.70 -4.75
CA GLU A 409 0.97 3.44 -4.18
C GLU A 409 0.26 2.58 -5.23
N LYS A 410 -0.57 3.19 -6.07
CA LYS A 410 -1.22 2.51 -7.19
C LYS A 410 -0.20 1.97 -8.20
N GLN A 411 0.75 2.81 -8.61
CA GLN A 411 1.82 2.40 -9.54
C GLN A 411 2.67 1.26 -8.96
N LEU A 412 2.95 1.29 -7.65
CA LEU A 412 3.68 0.23 -6.96
C LEU A 412 2.88 -1.09 -6.95
N SER A 413 1.57 -1.01 -6.73
CA SER A 413 0.68 -2.19 -6.77
C SER A 413 0.67 -2.82 -8.17
N ASP A 414 0.50 -2.00 -9.22
CA ASP A 414 0.53 -2.46 -10.60
C ASP A 414 1.89 -3.09 -10.97
N ALA A 415 3.00 -2.49 -10.53
CA ALA A 415 4.34 -3.01 -10.74
C ALA A 415 4.56 -4.37 -10.04
N LYS A 416 4.07 -4.53 -8.80
CA LYS A 416 4.12 -5.82 -8.09
C LYS A 416 3.32 -6.89 -8.83
N GLY A 417 2.13 -6.56 -9.34
CA GLY A 417 1.32 -7.49 -10.15
C GLY A 417 2.07 -7.97 -11.40
N ARG A 418 2.75 -7.05 -12.09
CA ARG A 418 3.53 -7.39 -13.29
C ARG A 418 4.78 -8.22 -12.99
N ILE A 419 5.43 -8.01 -11.84
CA ILE A 419 6.54 -8.86 -11.39
C ILE A 419 6.06 -10.28 -11.15
N ALA A 420 4.94 -10.48 -10.43
CA ALA A 420 4.39 -11.80 -10.17
C ALA A 420 4.03 -12.55 -11.47
N GLU A 421 3.48 -11.84 -12.47
CA GLU A 421 3.20 -12.42 -13.79
C GLU A 421 4.49 -12.87 -14.50
N LEU A 422 5.54 -12.04 -14.47
CA LEU A 422 6.83 -12.39 -15.07
C LEU A 422 7.53 -13.56 -14.36
N GLU A 423 7.40 -13.67 -13.04
CA GLU A 423 7.93 -14.80 -12.26
C GLU A 423 7.22 -16.11 -12.62
N ASN A 424 5.91 -16.07 -12.82
CA ASN A 424 5.15 -17.23 -13.31
C ASN A 424 5.59 -17.62 -14.72
N GLN A 425 5.71 -16.67 -15.64
CA GLN A 425 6.18 -16.93 -17.01
C GLN A 425 7.61 -17.50 -17.02
N LEU A 426 8.49 -17.03 -16.15
CA LEU A 426 9.85 -17.55 -16.01
C LEU A 426 9.84 -19.00 -15.51
N THR A 427 8.95 -19.32 -14.58
CA THR A 427 8.80 -20.67 -14.02
C THR A 427 8.32 -21.63 -15.10
N GLU A 428 7.29 -21.27 -15.86
CA GLU A 428 6.78 -22.06 -17.00
C GLU A 428 7.86 -22.27 -18.07
N ALA A 429 8.63 -21.22 -18.39
CA ALA A 429 9.73 -21.32 -19.36
C ALA A 429 10.83 -22.28 -18.88
N ASN A 430 11.17 -22.27 -17.59
CA ASN A 430 12.15 -23.19 -17.00
C ASN A 430 11.66 -24.64 -17.01
N GLU A 431 10.37 -24.88 -16.73
CA GLU A 431 9.78 -26.21 -16.83
C GLU A 431 9.81 -26.74 -18.26
N ALA A 432 9.46 -25.90 -19.24
CA ALA A 432 9.55 -26.24 -20.66
C ALA A 432 10.99 -26.57 -21.07
N LEU A 433 11.96 -25.76 -20.61
CA LEU A 433 13.38 -25.99 -20.88
C LEU A 433 13.86 -27.32 -20.27
N ASN A 434 13.53 -27.61 -19.01
CA ASN A 434 13.85 -28.89 -18.38
C ASN A 434 13.24 -30.08 -19.14
N HIS A 435 12.00 -29.94 -19.62
CA HIS A 435 11.39 -30.97 -20.44
C HIS A 435 12.14 -31.19 -21.77
N THR A 436 12.57 -30.12 -22.44
CA THR A 436 13.39 -30.25 -23.66
C THR A 436 14.75 -30.87 -23.39
N TYR A 437 15.38 -30.54 -22.26
CA TYR A 437 16.66 -31.12 -21.86
C TYR A 437 16.56 -32.63 -21.63
N GLU A 438 15.51 -33.09 -20.95
CA GLU A 438 15.26 -34.54 -20.78
C GLU A 438 14.97 -35.25 -22.12
N LYS A 439 14.27 -34.60 -23.07
CA LYS A 439 14.11 -35.15 -24.43
C LYS A 439 15.44 -35.27 -25.15
N LEU A 440 16.31 -34.27 -25.03
CA LEU A 440 17.64 -34.29 -25.65
C LEU A 440 18.49 -35.42 -25.07
N LYS A 441 18.56 -35.54 -23.73
CA LYS A 441 19.27 -36.60 -23.02
C LYS A 441 18.80 -38.00 -23.45
N ASN A 442 17.48 -38.19 -23.59
CA ASN A 442 16.93 -39.45 -24.10
C ASN A 442 17.31 -39.71 -25.57
N ALA A 443 17.35 -38.68 -26.41
CA ALA A 443 17.80 -38.81 -27.79
C ALA A 443 19.30 -39.17 -27.89
N GLU A 444 20.15 -38.56 -27.06
CA GLU A 444 21.57 -38.87 -26.96
C GLU A 444 21.80 -40.33 -26.51
N GLN A 445 21.04 -40.81 -25.51
CA GLN A 445 21.10 -42.21 -25.09
C GLN A 445 20.75 -43.15 -26.26
N ARG A 446 19.65 -42.88 -26.98
CA ARG A 446 19.24 -43.68 -28.13
C ARG A 446 20.28 -43.68 -29.26
N LEU A 447 20.94 -42.55 -29.50
CA LEU A 447 22.06 -42.47 -30.44
C LEU A 447 23.24 -43.33 -30.00
N GLY A 448 23.56 -43.36 -28.70
CA GLY A 448 24.59 -44.24 -28.15
C GLY A 448 24.26 -45.73 -28.34
N GLU A 449 23.00 -46.11 -28.09
CA GLU A 449 22.52 -47.48 -28.33
C GLU A 449 22.60 -47.87 -29.81
N LEU A 450 22.20 -46.97 -30.72
CA LEU A 450 22.31 -47.17 -32.16
C LEU A 450 23.77 -47.32 -32.62
N ALA A 451 24.68 -46.49 -32.13
CA ALA A 451 26.11 -46.58 -32.46
C ALA A 451 26.71 -47.92 -32.00
N LYS A 452 26.28 -48.43 -30.84
CA LYS A 452 26.68 -49.76 -30.36
C LYS A 452 26.14 -50.86 -31.29
N ALA A 453 24.86 -50.80 -31.66
CA ALA A 453 24.25 -51.75 -32.57
C ALA A 453 24.92 -51.74 -33.95
N GLU A 454 25.30 -50.57 -34.46
CA GLU A 454 26.02 -50.44 -35.73
C GLU A 454 27.40 -51.10 -35.66
N LYS A 455 28.14 -50.93 -34.55
CA LYS A 455 29.42 -51.60 -34.33
C LYS A 455 29.27 -53.13 -34.27
N GLU A 456 28.23 -53.62 -33.60
CA GLU A 456 27.91 -55.06 -33.55
C GLU A 456 27.57 -55.61 -34.94
N ASN A 457 26.74 -54.88 -35.70
CA ASN A 457 26.36 -55.26 -37.06
C ASN A 457 27.58 -55.27 -38.01
N LEU A 458 28.48 -54.29 -37.89
CA LEU A 458 29.74 -54.28 -38.64
C LEU A 458 30.64 -55.48 -38.28
N SER A 459 30.69 -55.86 -37.00
CA SER A 459 31.41 -57.06 -36.54
C SER A 459 30.80 -58.34 -37.13
N MET A 460 29.48 -58.49 -37.07
CA MET A 460 28.76 -59.61 -37.69
C MET A 460 28.99 -59.68 -39.20
N LYS A 461 28.95 -58.55 -39.90
CA LYS A 461 29.23 -58.48 -41.34
C LYS A 461 30.66 -58.91 -41.67
N LYS A 462 31.65 -58.51 -40.86
CA LYS A 462 33.04 -58.99 -41.00
C LYS A 462 33.15 -60.50 -40.77
N ALA A 463 32.48 -61.04 -39.73
CA ALA A 463 32.46 -62.46 -39.45
C ALA A 463 31.79 -63.26 -40.59
N LEU A 464 30.67 -62.77 -41.12
CA LEU A 464 29.98 -63.37 -42.26
C LEU A 464 30.87 -63.37 -43.51
N ASN A 465 31.51 -62.24 -43.82
CA ASN A 465 32.44 -62.14 -44.95
C ASN A 465 33.65 -63.07 -44.80
N ALA A 466 34.13 -63.29 -43.56
CA ALA A 466 35.22 -64.23 -43.28
C ALA A 466 34.77 -65.70 -43.40
N ALA A 467 33.51 -66.01 -43.08
CA ALA A 467 32.94 -67.35 -43.20
C ALA A 467 32.51 -67.70 -44.63
N ALA A 468 32.20 -66.71 -45.47
CA ALA A 468 31.69 -66.90 -46.83
C ALA A 468 32.60 -67.81 -47.71
N PRO A 469 33.94 -67.69 -47.73
CA PRO A 469 34.80 -68.57 -48.53
C PRO A 469 34.70 -70.04 -48.11
N ALA A 470 34.64 -70.33 -46.81
CA ALA A 470 34.52 -71.70 -46.31
C ALA A 470 33.15 -72.31 -46.65
N ILE A 471 32.08 -71.50 -46.60
CA ILE A 471 30.74 -71.94 -47.04
C ILE A 471 30.74 -72.21 -48.54
N ILE A 472 31.33 -71.34 -49.35
CA ILE A 472 31.46 -71.52 -50.80
C ILE A 472 32.22 -72.81 -51.11
N GLU A 473 33.37 -73.04 -50.45
CA GLU A 473 34.17 -74.26 -50.61
C GLU A 473 33.36 -75.52 -50.29
N GLU A 474 32.56 -75.49 -49.22
CA GLU A 474 31.74 -76.64 -48.84
C GLU A 474 30.56 -76.87 -49.79
N VAL A 475 29.96 -75.80 -50.31
CA VAL A 475 28.94 -75.89 -51.38
C VAL A 475 29.55 -76.46 -52.66
N GLU A 476 30.78 -76.07 -53.02
CA GLU A 476 31.52 -76.62 -54.16
C GLU A 476 31.80 -78.11 -53.98
N LYS A 477 32.26 -78.56 -52.79
CA LYS A 477 32.44 -80.00 -52.49
C LYS A 477 31.14 -80.78 -52.61
N ILE A 478 30.03 -80.24 -52.09
CA ILE A 478 28.71 -80.86 -52.22
C ILE A 478 28.31 -80.95 -53.71
N HIS A 479 28.55 -79.89 -54.49
CA HIS A 479 28.28 -79.86 -55.91
C HIS A 479 29.08 -80.92 -56.69
N ASP A 480 30.36 -81.11 -56.37
CA ASP A 480 31.22 -82.12 -56.96
C ASP A 480 30.74 -83.54 -56.66
N VAL A 481 30.37 -83.81 -55.40
CA VAL A 481 29.81 -85.10 -54.97
C VAL A 481 28.50 -85.39 -55.72
N LEU A 482 27.61 -84.40 -55.83
CA LEU A 482 26.35 -84.54 -56.56
C LEU A 482 26.57 -84.74 -58.06
N SER A 483 27.56 -84.08 -58.64
CA SER A 483 27.92 -84.23 -60.06
C SER A 483 28.46 -85.62 -60.36
N SER A 484 29.32 -86.16 -59.48
CA SER A 484 29.81 -87.53 -59.55
C SER A 484 28.67 -88.56 -59.41
N ALA A 485 27.80 -88.39 -58.42
CA ALA A 485 26.63 -89.25 -58.21
C ALA A 485 25.68 -89.23 -59.42
N SER A 486 25.51 -88.08 -60.07
CA SER A 486 24.72 -87.92 -61.31
C SER A 486 25.34 -88.71 -62.48
N GLU A 487 26.67 -88.71 -62.63
CA GLU A 487 27.34 -89.55 -63.63
C GLU A 487 27.16 -91.04 -63.36
N ASP A 488 27.31 -91.47 -62.12
CA ASP A 488 27.10 -92.86 -61.75
C ASP A 488 25.65 -93.29 -61.96
N PHE A 489 24.69 -92.42 -61.69
CA PHE A 489 23.29 -92.65 -62.01
C PHE A 489 23.06 -92.84 -63.52
N LYS A 490 23.72 -92.02 -64.37
CA LYS A 490 23.68 -92.22 -65.84
C LYS A 490 24.30 -93.56 -66.27
N LYS A 491 25.37 -94.02 -65.63
CA LYS A 491 25.97 -95.34 -65.90
C LYS A 491 25.01 -96.46 -65.51
N ILE A 492 24.37 -96.36 -64.34
CA ILE A 492 23.35 -97.32 -63.89
C ILE A 492 22.19 -97.39 -64.89
N GLN A 493 21.68 -96.25 -65.36
CA GLN A 493 20.62 -96.23 -66.39
C GLN A 493 21.04 -96.93 -67.70
N LYS A 494 22.30 -96.77 -68.14
CA LYS A 494 22.82 -97.48 -69.31
C LYS A 494 22.88 -99.00 -69.08
N ILE A 495 23.32 -99.43 -67.90
CA ILE A 495 23.36 -100.85 -67.52
C ILE A 495 21.93 -101.41 -67.47
N GLU A 496 20.99 -100.69 -66.86
CA GLU A 496 19.58 -101.08 -66.79
C GLU A 496 18.98 -101.25 -68.19
N ALA A 497 19.27 -100.31 -69.11
CA ALA A 497 18.86 -100.41 -70.51
C ALA A 497 19.48 -101.62 -71.23
N ALA A 498 20.75 -101.93 -70.97
CA ALA A 498 21.43 -103.10 -71.52
C ALA A 498 20.84 -104.42 -70.97
N LEU A 499 20.56 -104.50 -69.67
CA LEU A 499 19.90 -105.64 -69.04
C LEU A 499 18.50 -105.87 -69.61
N LYS A 500 17.72 -104.79 -69.82
CA LYS A 500 16.43 -104.86 -70.51
C LYS A 500 16.55 -105.43 -71.93
N ARG A 501 17.59 -105.05 -72.69
CA ARG A 501 17.87 -105.64 -74.02
C ARG A 501 18.25 -107.12 -73.95
N VAL A 502 19.12 -107.51 -73.04
CA VAL A 502 19.53 -108.92 -72.84
C VAL A 502 18.33 -109.78 -72.43
N ALA A 503 17.48 -109.27 -71.53
CA ALA A 503 16.26 -109.95 -71.13
C ALA A 503 15.29 -110.13 -72.31
N ALA A 504 15.10 -109.08 -73.13
CA ALA A 504 14.30 -109.15 -74.35
C ALA A 504 14.87 -110.14 -75.37
N GLU A 505 16.19 -110.18 -75.57
CA GLU A 505 16.83 -111.12 -76.49
C GLU A 505 16.77 -112.57 -75.98
N LYS A 506 16.92 -112.78 -74.66
CA LYS A 506 16.73 -114.10 -74.04
C LYS A 506 15.29 -114.58 -74.14
N ALA A 507 14.31 -113.67 -74.03
CA ALA A 507 12.90 -113.98 -74.28
C ALA A 507 12.67 -114.37 -75.75
N ARG A 508 13.26 -113.63 -76.70
CA ARG A 508 13.21 -113.94 -78.14
C ARG A 508 13.82 -115.31 -78.48
N LYS A 509 15.00 -115.63 -77.94
CA LYS A 509 15.64 -116.95 -78.12
C LYS A 509 14.85 -118.10 -77.48
N ARG A 510 14.02 -117.82 -76.47
CA ARG A 510 13.09 -118.81 -75.89
C ARG A 510 11.81 -118.98 -76.69
N SER A 511 11.40 -118.01 -77.50
CA SER A 511 10.26 -118.16 -78.42
C SER A 511 10.64 -118.78 -79.77
N GLU A 512 11.93 -118.76 -80.14
CA GLU A 512 12.47 -119.41 -81.35
C GLU A 512 12.85 -120.89 -81.14
N LYS A 513 12.77 -121.39 -79.90
CA LYS A 513 12.96 -122.79 -79.50
C LYS A 513 11.62 -123.38 -79.11
#